data_AF-A0A2E0UT60-F1
#
_entry.id   AF-A0A2E0UT60-F1
#
_cell.length_a   1.000
_cell.length_b   1.000
_cell.length_c   1.000
_cell.angle_alpha   90.00
_cell.angle_beta   90.00
_cell.angle_gamma   90.00
#
_symmetry.space_group_name_H-M   'P 1'
#
loop_
_entity.id
_entity.type
_entity.pdbx_description
1 polymer ?
#
loop_
_entity_poly.entity_id
_entity_poly.type
_entity_poly.pdbx_seq_one_letter_code
_entity_poly.pdbx_strand_id
1 'polypeptide(L)'
;MSEIRIVQNINKFPGRVKRWIHQKTIVEPIIKKRYPSNAESILQTVKYIINDPKNAQTNNQILRINQGTNHQVYKIEQNQNKYLAKITSSNLSNRLEREFLVLDFLSNRKLNLSPYPVFFKIINNQYAVLIETWIEGEVLTNPPKNQTEWKKILHHYQDIHAIIPTKKTAYLPKADRNTNTRSNCLALIKSQLKNVRLELLPEELKSLLLKMEENLEFSETNQKTSLCRGDGNFTNFIRQGEKLISVDWEYSGWGDPLFDLVSLLAHPSYVDLSLEDIFWAIGYSKPFYPNKNFDKIIISYLVTLFLYWAARYINLLQNTNSQKPFAWRDRPSLRLQNYEIYIDRAGVLLKG
;
A
#
# COMPACT_ATOMS: atom_id res chain seq x y z
N MET A 1 -31.89 19.75 -12.13
CA MET A 1 -30.60 20.07 -11.47
C MET A 1 -30.75 19.77 -9.99
N SER A 2 -30.45 18.54 -9.58
CA SER A 2 -30.54 18.08 -8.19
C SER A 2 -29.23 18.39 -7.46
N GLU A 3 -29.29 19.25 -6.45
CA GLU A 3 -28.16 19.65 -5.62
C GLU A 3 -27.56 18.44 -4.87
N ILE A 4 -26.27 18.19 -5.09
CA ILE A 4 -25.47 17.23 -4.32
C ILE A 4 -25.26 17.83 -2.92
N ARG A 5 -26.03 17.35 -1.92
CA ARG A 5 -25.85 17.72 -0.51
C ARG A 5 -24.55 17.12 0.05
N ILE A 6 -23.50 17.94 0.12
CA ILE A 6 -22.25 17.61 0.82
C ILE A 6 -22.43 17.94 2.30
N VAL A 7 -22.68 16.92 3.13
CA VAL A 7 -22.66 17.04 4.59
C VAL A 7 -21.20 17.14 5.05
N GLN A 8 -20.77 18.35 5.44
CA GLN A 8 -19.51 18.58 6.13
C GLN A 8 -19.69 18.34 7.63
N ASN A 9 -19.23 17.19 8.13
CA ASN A 9 -19.00 16.98 9.56
C ASN A 9 -17.59 16.43 9.76
N ILE A 10 -16.63 17.34 10.01
CA ILE A 10 -15.25 17.00 10.37
C ILE A 10 -15.09 17.27 11.86
N ASN A 11 -15.09 16.20 12.66
CA ASN A 11 -14.76 16.24 14.07
C ASN A 11 -13.27 16.57 14.31
N LYS A 12 -13.03 17.43 15.30
CA LYS A 12 -11.72 17.85 15.83
C LYS A 12 -10.89 16.64 16.32
N PHE A 13 -9.55 16.73 16.20
CA PHE A 13 -8.56 15.64 16.36
C PHE A 13 -8.26 15.19 17.82
N PRO A 14 -8.67 13.97 18.24
CA PRO A 14 -8.10 13.27 19.41
C PRO A 14 -6.85 12.40 19.09
N GLY A 15 -6.28 12.51 17.88
CA GLY A 15 -5.33 11.53 17.35
C GLY A 15 -3.91 11.53 17.97
N ARG A 16 -3.42 12.62 18.56
CA ARG A 16 -2.03 12.71 19.05
C ARG A 16 -1.80 11.95 20.36
N VAL A 17 -2.75 11.98 21.29
CA VAL A 17 -2.62 11.32 22.61
C VAL A 17 -2.67 9.80 22.49
N LYS A 18 -3.60 9.26 21.68
CA LYS A 18 -3.68 7.81 21.40
C LYS A 18 -2.42 7.26 20.76
N ARG A 19 -1.74 8.05 19.92
CA ARG A 19 -0.50 7.66 19.21
C ARG A 19 0.68 7.49 20.17
N TRP A 20 0.87 8.44 21.09
CA TRP A 20 1.97 8.37 22.05
C TRP A 20 1.82 7.18 23.02
N ILE A 21 0.57 6.88 23.43
CA ILE A 21 0.26 5.70 24.25
C ILE A 21 0.56 4.42 23.48
N HIS A 22 0.19 4.32 22.19
CA HIS A 22 0.45 3.12 21.38
C HIS A 22 1.95 2.84 21.21
N GLN A 23 2.75 3.88 20.90
CA GLN A 23 4.21 3.74 20.76
C GLN A 23 4.87 3.27 22.06
N LYS A 24 4.51 3.87 23.20
CA LYS A 24 5.08 3.48 24.50
C LYS A 24 4.64 2.11 24.99
N THR A 25 3.41 1.71 24.73
CA THR A 25 2.83 0.49 25.31
C THR A 25 3.07 -0.77 24.47
N ILE A 26 3.19 -0.65 23.15
CA ILE A 26 3.32 -1.79 22.24
C ILE A 26 4.68 -1.81 21.56
N VAL A 27 5.09 -0.69 20.97
CA VAL A 27 6.28 -0.65 20.11
C VAL A 27 7.57 -0.64 20.93
N GLU A 28 7.69 0.19 21.98
CA GLU A 28 8.89 0.23 22.83
C GLU A 28 9.26 -1.12 23.50
N PRO A 29 8.32 -1.89 24.07
CA PRO A 29 8.63 -3.21 24.65
C PRO A 29 9.13 -4.22 23.61
N ILE A 30 8.52 -4.24 22.42
CA ILE A 30 8.94 -5.12 21.31
C ILE A 30 10.37 -4.77 20.90
N ILE A 31 10.63 -3.48 20.75
CA ILE A 31 11.93 -2.91 20.39
C ILE A 31 13.02 -3.34 21.39
N LYS A 32 12.78 -3.17 22.70
CA LYS A 32 13.80 -3.46 23.74
C LYS A 32 14.21 -4.94 23.80
N LYS A 33 13.33 -5.87 23.39
CA LYS A 33 13.58 -7.31 23.48
C LYS A 33 14.47 -7.86 22.34
N ARG A 34 14.62 -7.12 21.23
CA ARG A 34 15.08 -7.69 19.95
C ARG A 34 16.36 -7.10 19.37
N TYR A 35 16.93 -6.04 19.95
CA TYR A 35 18.09 -5.40 19.36
C TYR A 35 19.27 -6.38 19.24
N PRO A 36 19.73 -6.72 18.02
CA PRO A 36 21.01 -7.38 17.88
C PRO A 36 22.10 -6.45 18.42
N SER A 37 23.20 -7.02 18.89
CA SER A 37 24.33 -6.27 19.48
C SER A 37 24.89 -5.17 18.56
N ASN A 38 24.65 -5.26 17.25
CA ASN A 38 25.06 -4.28 16.26
C ASN A 38 24.04 -3.17 15.98
N ALA A 39 22.82 -3.22 16.52
CA ALA A 39 21.77 -2.25 16.19
C ALA A 39 22.14 -0.81 16.56
N GLU A 40 22.89 -0.62 17.66
CA GLU A 40 23.38 0.70 18.03
C GLU A 40 24.37 1.24 16.98
N SER A 41 25.25 0.40 16.43
CA SER A 41 26.17 0.81 15.38
C SER A 41 25.46 1.20 14.07
N ILE A 42 24.43 0.44 13.68
CA ILE A 42 23.58 0.79 12.54
C ILE A 42 22.84 2.11 12.82
N LEU A 43 22.33 2.30 14.04
CA LEU A 43 21.68 3.56 14.43
C LEU A 43 22.64 4.75 14.37
N GLN A 44 23.91 4.58 14.73
CA GLN A 44 24.92 5.64 14.56
C GLN A 44 25.16 5.93 13.07
N THR A 45 25.20 4.91 12.22
CA THR A 45 25.29 5.07 10.76
C THR A 45 24.09 5.85 10.21
N VAL A 46 22.88 5.57 10.69
CA VAL A 46 21.67 6.32 10.33
C VAL A 46 21.74 7.77 10.81
N LYS A 47 22.19 8.01 12.04
CA LYS A 47 22.36 9.38 12.55
C LYS A 47 23.37 10.15 11.69
N TYR A 48 24.44 9.49 11.24
CA TYR A 48 25.38 10.05 10.28
C TYR A 48 24.71 10.40 8.94
N ILE A 49 23.90 9.49 8.37
CA ILE A 49 23.11 9.76 7.15
C ILE A 49 22.18 10.98 7.34
N ILE A 50 21.51 11.09 8.49
CA ILE A 50 20.59 12.20 8.77
C ILE A 50 21.34 13.53 8.88
N ASN A 51 22.50 13.55 9.55
CA ASN A 51 23.27 14.76 9.78
C ASN A 51 24.03 15.21 8.52
N ASP A 52 24.46 14.28 7.68
CA ASP A 52 25.29 14.56 6.50
C ASP A 52 24.99 13.62 5.32
N PRO A 53 23.83 13.80 4.64
CA PRO A 53 23.38 12.90 3.59
C PRO A 53 24.22 12.96 2.31
N LYS A 54 25.00 14.03 2.11
CA LYS A 54 25.90 14.17 0.95
C LYS A 54 27.15 13.33 1.16
N ASN A 55 27.81 13.45 2.30
CA ASN A 55 29.00 12.65 2.60
C ASN A 55 28.66 11.19 2.89
N ALA A 56 27.46 10.88 3.38
CA ALA A 56 27.05 9.49 3.51
C ALA A 56 27.08 8.71 2.18
N GLN A 57 26.84 9.37 1.04
CA GLN A 57 26.86 8.73 -0.28
C GLN A 57 28.28 8.47 -0.82
N THR A 58 29.31 9.08 -0.25
CA THR A 58 30.70 8.79 -0.63
C THR A 58 31.27 7.61 0.15
N ASN A 59 30.55 7.11 1.15
CA ASN A 59 30.91 5.89 1.86
C ASN A 59 30.46 4.66 1.06
N ASN A 60 31.41 3.83 0.63
CA ASN A 60 31.14 2.60 -0.13
C ASN A 60 30.21 1.59 0.57
N GLN A 61 29.99 1.74 1.89
CA GLN A 61 29.08 0.91 2.67
C GLN A 61 27.64 1.45 2.71
N ILE A 62 27.37 2.64 2.18
CA ILE A 62 26.06 3.27 2.20
C ILE A 62 25.68 3.66 0.77
N LEU A 63 24.69 2.97 0.22
CA LEU A 63 24.18 3.26 -1.11
C LEU A 63 22.77 3.82 -1.01
N ARG A 64 22.57 5.05 -1.49
CA ARG A 64 21.22 5.61 -1.64
C ARG A 64 20.49 4.90 -2.76
N ILE A 65 19.28 4.44 -2.48
CA ILE A 65 18.37 3.87 -3.46
C ILE A 65 17.43 4.97 -3.92
N ASN A 66 17.54 5.38 -5.17
CA ASN A 66 16.72 6.43 -5.76
C ASN A 66 15.33 5.91 -6.18
N GLN A 67 14.70 5.12 -5.30
CA GLN A 67 13.35 4.57 -5.50
C GLN A 67 12.47 4.89 -4.28
N GLY A 68 11.18 5.05 -4.53
CA GLY A 68 10.18 5.43 -3.53
C GLY A 68 9.91 6.94 -3.47
N THR A 69 8.66 7.32 -3.19
CA THR A 69 8.24 8.74 -3.19
C THR A 69 8.12 9.33 -1.79
N ASN A 70 8.10 8.49 -0.75
CA ASN A 70 7.72 8.88 0.62
C ASN A 70 8.86 8.78 1.63
N HIS A 71 9.93 8.07 1.25
CA HIS A 71 11.06 7.74 2.11
C HIS A 71 12.35 8.03 1.36
N GLN A 72 13.38 8.45 2.10
CA GLN A 72 14.75 8.25 1.65
C GLN A 72 15.15 6.82 2.02
N VAL A 73 15.62 6.07 1.04
CA VAL A 73 15.96 4.66 1.19
C VAL A 73 17.45 4.48 0.98
N TYR A 74 18.10 3.78 1.90
CA TYR A 74 19.53 3.49 1.84
C TYR A 74 19.77 2.00 2.07
N LYS A 75 20.66 1.41 1.28
CA LYS A 75 21.30 0.14 1.59
C LYS A 75 22.52 0.42 2.46
N ILE A 76 22.66 -0.32 3.56
CA ILE A 76 23.80 -0.22 4.48
C ILE A 76 24.48 -1.59 4.56
N GLU A 77 25.78 -1.64 4.32
CA GLU A 77 26.60 -2.85 4.44
C GLU A 77 27.53 -2.75 5.65
N GLN A 78 27.43 -3.68 6.59
CA GLN A 78 28.25 -3.69 7.79
C GLN A 78 28.58 -5.12 8.24
N ASN A 79 29.86 -5.43 8.43
CA ASN A 79 30.34 -6.73 8.92
C ASN A 79 29.68 -7.91 8.16
N GLN A 80 29.71 -7.87 6.82
CA GLN A 80 29.09 -8.84 5.90
C GLN A 80 27.55 -8.87 5.90
N ASN A 81 26.89 -8.15 6.80
CA ASN A 81 25.44 -8.02 6.81
C ASN A 81 24.99 -6.84 5.96
N LYS A 82 23.81 -6.96 5.37
CA LYS A 82 23.20 -5.91 4.54
C LYS A 82 21.84 -5.53 5.11
N TYR A 83 21.56 -4.24 5.16
CA TYR A 83 20.36 -3.66 5.72
C TYR A 83 19.73 -2.66 4.76
N LEU A 84 18.42 -2.46 4.90
CA LEU A 84 17.70 -1.34 4.31
C LEU A 84 17.31 -0.36 5.42
N ALA A 85 17.62 0.92 5.21
CA ALA A 85 17.16 2.02 6.04
C ALA A 85 16.12 2.85 5.30
N LYS A 86 14.91 2.94 5.85
CA LYS A 86 13.86 3.86 5.40
C LYS A 86 13.77 5.04 6.37
N ILE A 87 13.95 6.25 5.84
CA ILE A 87 13.93 7.50 6.62
C ILE A 87 12.84 8.43 6.08
N THR A 88 11.97 8.93 6.94
CA THR A 88 10.98 9.95 6.59
C THR A 88 10.74 10.94 7.72
N SER A 89 9.96 11.98 7.45
CA SER A 89 9.53 12.92 8.49
C SER A 89 8.70 12.20 9.55
N SER A 90 8.87 12.58 10.82
CA SER A 90 8.10 12.07 11.95
C SER A 90 6.58 12.24 11.77
N ASN A 91 6.13 13.19 10.96
CA ASN A 91 4.72 13.37 10.60
C ASN A 91 4.15 12.19 9.80
N LEU A 92 5.00 11.41 9.12
CA LEU A 92 4.65 10.22 8.37
C LEU A 92 5.03 8.92 9.11
N SER A 93 5.45 9.01 10.37
CA SER A 93 5.91 7.88 11.20
C SER A 93 4.92 6.71 11.27
N ASN A 94 3.61 6.97 11.25
CA ASN A 94 2.59 5.92 11.33
C ASN A 94 2.73 4.84 10.24
N ARG A 95 3.29 5.19 9.08
CA ARG A 95 3.50 4.27 7.95
C ARG A 95 4.63 3.29 8.25
N LEU A 96 5.78 3.81 8.69
CA LEU A 96 6.92 3.00 9.10
C LEU A 96 6.65 2.20 10.39
N GLU A 97 5.88 2.76 11.33
CA GLU A 97 5.46 2.05 12.54
C GLU A 97 4.57 0.85 12.21
N ARG A 98 3.58 1.04 11.33
CA ARG A 98 2.74 -0.04 10.81
C ARG A 98 3.56 -1.12 10.11
N GLU A 99 4.46 -0.70 9.22
CA GLU A 99 5.35 -1.62 8.53
C GLU A 99 6.16 -2.44 9.54
N PHE A 100 6.83 -1.79 10.49
CA PHE A 100 7.57 -2.46 11.57
C PHE A 100 6.72 -3.49 12.31
N LEU A 101 5.51 -3.13 12.73
CA LEU A 101 4.62 -4.03 13.47
C LEU A 101 4.24 -5.28 12.67
N VAL A 102 3.97 -5.13 11.37
CA VAL A 102 3.62 -6.26 10.50
C VAL A 102 4.84 -7.13 10.21
N LEU A 103 5.99 -6.54 9.91
CA LEU A 103 7.25 -7.28 9.74
C LEU A 103 7.62 -8.05 11.02
N ASP A 104 7.42 -7.43 12.19
CA ASP A 104 7.74 -8.05 13.49
C ASP A 104 6.86 -9.27 13.74
N PHE A 105 5.58 -9.14 13.42
CA PHE A 105 4.61 -10.21 13.46
C PHE A 105 4.95 -11.37 12.50
N LEU A 106 5.28 -11.07 11.23
CA LEU A 106 5.65 -12.09 10.24
C LEU A 106 6.93 -12.83 10.64
N SER A 107 7.94 -12.08 11.10
CA SER A 107 9.19 -12.61 11.65
C SER A 107 8.97 -13.52 12.86
N ASN A 108 8.10 -13.11 13.80
CA ASN A 108 7.71 -13.93 14.96
C ASN A 108 7.08 -15.28 14.58
N ARG A 109 6.38 -15.32 13.44
CA ARG A 109 5.79 -16.56 12.91
C ARG A 109 6.74 -17.35 12.01
N LYS A 110 7.97 -16.87 11.82
CA LYS A 110 8.98 -17.46 10.92
C LYS A 110 8.44 -17.64 9.48
N LEU A 111 7.58 -16.71 9.06
CA LEU A 111 7.02 -16.71 7.71
C LEU A 111 7.99 -16.01 6.78
N ASN A 112 8.44 -16.71 5.74
CA ASN A 112 9.37 -16.19 4.75
C ASN A 112 8.64 -15.41 3.65
N LEU A 113 7.88 -14.38 4.04
CA LEU A 113 7.06 -13.54 3.17
C LEU A 113 7.56 -12.09 3.08
N SER A 114 8.44 -11.67 3.99
CA SER A 114 8.88 -10.29 4.16
C SER A 114 10.33 -10.20 4.66
N PRO A 115 10.96 -9.01 4.59
CA PRO A 115 12.16 -8.73 5.35
C PRO A 115 11.99 -8.97 6.85
N TYR A 116 13.11 -9.17 7.53
CA TYR A 116 13.16 -9.15 8.99
C TYR A 116 13.34 -7.71 9.46
N PRO A 117 12.49 -7.22 10.38
CA PRO A 117 12.69 -5.91 10.96
C PRO A 117 13.86 -5.98 11.95
N VAL A 118 14.72 -4.98 11.92
CA VAL A 118 15.81 -4.81 12.90
C VAL A 118 15.37 -3.85 13.99
N PHE A 119 14.91 -2.65 13.63
CA PHE A 119 14.30 -1.70 14.58
C PHE A 119 13.49 -0.59 13.92
N PHE A 120 12.65 0.06 14.72
CA PHE A 120 11.97 1.32 14.40
C PHE A 120 12.29 2.38 15.47
N LYS A 121 12.57 3.62 15.08
CA LYS A 121 12.85 4.70 16.03
C LYS A 121 12.46 6.08 15.49
N ILE A 122 11.97 6.93 16.39
CA ILE A 122 11.86 8.37 16.14
C ILE A 122 13.13 9.04 16.66
N ILE A 123 13.84 9.76 15.78
CA ILE A 123 15.09 10.47 16.07
C ILE A 123 14.80 11.97 16.10
N ASN A 124 15.22 12.63 17.19
CA ASN A 124 15.10 14.07 17.42
C ASN A 124 13.68 14.64 17.23
N ASN A 125 12.63 13.82 17.41
CA ASN A 125 11.23 14.15 17.09
C ASN A 125 10.97 14.60 15.64
N GLN A 126 11.94 14.48 14.75
CA GLN A 126 11.90 15.00 13.39
C GLN A 126 11.87 13.89 12.35
N TYR A 127 12.54 12.76 12.63
CA TYR A 127 12.70 11.68 11.68
C TYR A 127 12.15 10.37 12.23
N ALA A 128 11.41 9.64 11.43
CA ALA A 128 11.09 8.24 11.67
C ALA A 128 12.02 7.37 10.83
N VAL A 129 12.59 6.36 11.46
CA VAL A 129 13.52 5.43 10.84
C VAL A 129 13.03 4.01 11.06
N LEU A 130 12.99 3.23 9.99
CA LEU A 130 12.85 1.77 10.02
C LEU A 130 14.10 1.15 9.41
N ILE A 131 14.73 0.23 10.14
CA ILE A 131 15.77 -0.65 9.64
C ILE A 131 15.23 -2.06 9.50
N GLU A 132 15.46 -2.67 8.35
CA GLU A 132 15.14 -4.06 8.04
C GLU A 132 16.32 -4.75 7.34
N THR A 133 16.29 -6.08 7.26
CA THR A 133 17.30 -6.85 6.52
C THR A 133 17.18 -6.59 5.03
N TRP A 134 18.32 -6.49 4.35
CA TRP A 134 18.36 -6.45 2.90
C TRP A 134 17.92 -7.79 2.31
N ILE A 135 17.06 -7.74 1.28
CA ILE A 135 16.65 -8.92 0.52
C ILE A 135 17.36 -8.88 -0.82
N GLU A 136 18.24 -9.86 -1.05
CA GLU A 136 18.86 -10.06 -2.36
C GLU A 136 17.85 -10.64 -3.35
N GLY A 137 17.89 -10.24 -4.61
CA GLY A 137 17.04 -10.83 -5.64
C GLY A 137 16.64 -9.86 -6.74
N GLU A 138 15.79 -10.35 -7.65
CA GLU A 138 15.28 -9.58 -8.78
C GLU A 138 13.98 -8.86 -8.38
N VAL A 139 13.94 -7.54 -8.53
CA VAL A 139 12.71 -6.76 -8.34
C VAL A 139 11.79 -6.97 -9.54
N LEU A 140 10.52 -7.32 -9.30
CA LEU A 140 9.55 -7.40 -10.39
C LEU A 140 9.17 -6.00 -10.88
N THR A 141 9.52 -5.68 -12.13
CA THR A 141 9.28 -4.34 -12.69
C THR A 141 8.04 -4.27 -13.59
N ASN A 142 7.54 -5.43 -14.04
CA ASN A 142 6.44 -5.56 -14.98
C ASN A 142 5.44 -6.62 -14.50
N PRO A 143 4.19 -6.60 -15.01
CA PRO A 143 3.27 -7.71 -14.83
C PRO A 143 3.88 -9.06 -15.24
N PRO A 144 3.48 -10.16 -14.58
CA PRO A 144 3.75 -11.50 -15.06
C PRO A 144 3.40 -11.66 -16.53
N LYS A 145 4.29 -12.29 -17.32
CA LYS A 145 4.10 -12.47 -18.77
C LYS A 145 3.25 -13.69 -19.10
N ASN A 146 3.05 -14.58 -18.14
CA ASN A 146 2.35 -15.84 -18.34
C ASN A 146 1.64 -16.29 -17.06
N GLN A 147 0.75 -17.27 -17.21
CA GLN A 147 -0.04 -17.80 -16.11
C GLN A 147 0.80 -18.43 -14.99
N THR A 148 1.95 -19.04 -15.30
CA THR A 148 2.83 -19.65 -14.29
C THR A 148 3.39 -18.59 -13.34
N GLU A 149 3.86 -17.47 -13.88
CA GLU A 149 4.34 -16.34 -13.06
C GLU A 149 3.19 -15.70 -12.27
N TRP A 150 2.01 -15.56 -12.87
CA TRP A 150 0.83 -15.07 -12.14
C TRP A 150 0.47 -15.96 -10.96
N LYS A 151 0.48 -17.29 -11.14
CA LYS A 151 0.19 -18.24 -10.06
C LYS A 151 1.14 -18.05 -8.87
N LYS A 152 2.43 -17.76 -9.11
CA LYS A 152 3.39 -17.46 -8.03
C LYS A 152 2.96 -16.25 -7.20
N ILE A 153 2.52 -15.16 -7.85
CA ILE A 153 2.04 -13.96 -7.14
C ILE A 153 0.72 -14.23 -6.42
N LEU A 154 -0.23 -14.93 -7.06
CA LEU A 154 -1.53 -15.22 -6.47
C LEU A 154 -1.40 -16.16 -5.26
N HIS A 155 -0.52 -17.17 -5.32
CA HIS A 155 -0.18 -18.00 -4.17
C HIS A 155 0.47 -17.20 -3.05
N HIS A 156 1.37 -16.27 -3.37
CA HIS A 156 1.96 -15.38 -2.37
C HIS A 156 0.89 -14.55 -1.64
N TYR A 157 -0.10 -14.01 -2.36
CA TYR A 157 -1.25 -13.34 -1.74
C TYR A 157 -2.11 -14.30 -0.90
N GLN A 158 -2.31 -15.54 -1.36
CA GLN A 158 -3.05 -16.55 -0.58
C GLN A 158 -2.34 -16.87 0.73
N ASP A 159 -1.01 -17.01 0.72
CA ASP A 159 -0.21 -17.25 1.92
C ASP A 159 -0.35 -16.09 2.92
N ILE A 160 -0.38 -14.84 2.43
CA ILE A 160 -0.65 -13.66 3.25
C ILE A 160 -2.09 -13.71 3.79
N HIS A 161 -3.07 -13.97 2.92
CA HIS A 161 -4.50 -13.95 3.26
C HIS A 161 -4.93 -15.12 4.15
N ALA A 162 -4.16 -16.20 4.22
CA ALA A 162 -4.36 -17.28 5.18
C ALA A 162 -4.10 -16.84 6.63
N ILE A 163 -3.40 -15.72 6.84
CA ILE A 163 -3.12 -15.18 8.16
C ILE A 163 -4.33 -14.39 8.66
N ILE A 164 -5.05 -14.97 9.63
CA ILE A 164 -6.24 -14.35 10.25
C ILE A 164 -5.93 -13.71 11.62
N PRO A 165 -6.68 -12.66 12.03
CA PRO A 165 -6.53 -12.02 13.31
C PRO A 165 -6.89 -12.96 14.47
N THR A 166 -6.18 -12.80 15.58
CA THR A 166 -6.44 -13.46 16.87
C THR A 166 -6.43 -12.40 17.97
N LYS A 167 -6.88 -12.74 19.17
CA LYS A 167 -6.79 -11.82 20.33
C LYS A 167 -5.36 -11.33 20.57
N LYS A 168 -4.35 -12.18 20.33
CA LYS A 168 -2.92 -11.85 20.52
C LYS A 168 -2.36 -10.92 19.43
N THR A 169 -3.07 -10.76 18.31
CA THR A 169 -2.59 -10.00 17.14
C THR A 169 -3.50 -8.81 16.81
N ALA A 170 -4.44 -8.50 17.71
CA ALA A 170 -5.34 -7.36 17.61
C ALA A 170 -4.60 -6.00 17.66
N TYR A 171 -3.33 -6.00 18.06
CA TYR A 171 -2.48 -4.81 18.06
C TYR A 171 -2.08 -4.36 16.65
N LEU A 172 -2.11 -5.25 15.64
CA LEU A 172 -1.83 -4.82 14.27
C LEU A 172 -2.95 -3.90 13.78
N PRO A 173 -2.61 -2.81 13.08
CA PRO A 173 -3.59 -1.85 12.59
C PRO A 173 -4.45 -2.45 11.47
N LYS A 174 -5.56 -1.78 11.14
CA LYS A 174 -6.33 -2.07 9.92
C LYS A 174 -5.52 -1.67 8.68
N ALA A 175 -5.54 -2.48 7.63
CA ALA A 175 -4.87 -2.15 6.37
C ALA A 175 -5.36 -0.77 5.86
N ASP A 176 -4.41 0.06 5.44
CA ASP A 176 -4.73 1.37 4.88
C ASP A 176 -5.28 1.19 3.47
N ARG A 177 -6.22 2.05 3.08
CA ARG A 177 -6.96 1.99 1.79
C ARG A 177 -7.70 0.69 1.49
N ASN A 178 -7.80 -0.23 2.45
CA ASN A 178 -8.64 -1.42 2.32
C ASN A 178 -10.08 -1.10 2.76
N THR A 179 -11.06 -1.67 2.09
CA THR A 179 -12.48 -1.44 2.37
C THR A 179 -13.29 -2.70 2.11
N ASN A 180 -14.42 -2.81 2.81
CA ASN A 180 -15.26 -3.99 2.80
C ASN A 180 -16.77 -3.64 2.77
N THR A 181 -17.12 -2.35 2.71
CA THR A 181 -18.52 -1.88 2.65
C THR A 181 -18.70 -0.86 1.52
N ARG A 182 -19.95 -0.70 1.06
CA ARG A 182 -20.33 0.32 0.08
C ARG A 182 -19.92 1.73 0.52
N SER A 183 -20.26 2.09 1.76
CA SER A 183 -20.00 3.42 2.31
C SER A 183 -18.51 3.75 2.31
N ASN A 184 -17.66 2.78 2.67
CA ASN A 184 -16.21 2.95 2.67
C ASN A 184 -15.64 3.00 1.23
N CYS A 185 -16.19 2.24 0.29
CA CYS A 185 -15.83 2.33 -1.13
C CYS A 185 -16.11 3.72 -1.71
N LEU A 186 -17.32 4.26 -1.48
CA LEU A 186 -17.68 5.62 -1.89
C LEU A 186 -16.82 6.67 -1.19
N ALA A 187 -16.55 6.51 0.11
CA ALA A 187 -15.69 7.41 0.87
C ALA A 187 -14.25 7.42 0.30
N LEU A 188 -13.74 6.27 -0.14
CA LEU A 188 -12.41 6.16 -0.75
C LEU A 188 -12.31 7.02 -2.01
N ILE A 189 -13.32 6.97 -2.90
CA ILE A 189 -13.37 7.80 -4.12
C ILE A 189 -13.56 9.28 -3.77
N LYS A 190 -14.52 9.60 -2.90
CA LYS A 190 -14.79 10.98 -2.45
C LYS A 190 -13.56 11.64 -1.82
N SER A 191 -12.72 10.87 -1.13
CA SER A 191 -11.46 11.38 -0.57
C SER A 191 -10.52 11.94 -1.64
N GLN A 192 -10.53 11.38 -2.84
CA GLN A 192 -9.72 11.87 -3.96
C GLN A 192 -10.33 13.11 -4.61
N LEU A 193 -11.66 13.21 -4.62
CA LEU A 193 -12.37 14.34 -5.21
C LEU A 193 -12.46 15.58 -4.31
N LYS A 194 -12.09 15.47 -3.02
CA LYS A 194 -12.23 16.56 -2.03
C LYS A 194 -11.59 17.90 -2.47
N ASN A 195 -10.49 17.85 -3.22
CA ASN A 195 -9.75 19.02 -3.69
C ASN A 195 -9.79 19.14 -5.22
N VAL A 196 -10.77 18.51 -5.86
CA VAL A 196 -10.95 18.53 -7.30
C VAL A 196 -12.05 19.52 -7.63
N ARG A 197 -11.81 20.36 -8.64
CA ARG A 197 -12.84 21.24 -9.20
C ARG A 197 -13.83 20.39 -9.98
N LEU A 198 -15.02 20.19 -9.40
CA LEU A 198 -16.03 19.26 -9.92
C LEU A 198 -16.51 19.65 -11.32
N GLU A 199 -16.52 20.94 -11.63
CA GLU A 199 -16.86 21.47 -12.96
C GLU A 199 -15.87 21.04 -14.05
N LEU A 200 -14.64 20.68 -13.67
CA LEU A 200 -13.58 20.22 -14.57
C LEU A 200 -13.47 18.68 -14.65
N LEU A 201 -14.36 17.94 -13.99
CA LEU A 201 -14.41 16.48 -14.15
C LEU A 201 -14.94 16.12 -15.55
N PRO A 202 -14.40 15.08 -16.21
CA PRO A 202 -15.00 14.50 -17.41
C PRO A 202 -16.47 14.09 -17.15
N GLU A 203 -17.36 14.36 -18.11
CA GLU A 203 -18.79 14.04 -17.98
C GLU A 203 -19.02 12.53 -17.84
N GLU A 204 -18.20 11.72 -18.50
CA GLU A 204 -18.20 10.26 -18.39
C GLU A 204 -17.93 9.84 -16.95
N LEU A 205 -16.93 10.42 -16.28
CA LEU A 205 -16.64 10.11 -14.88
C LEU A 205 -17.79 10.55 -13.97
N LYS A 206 -18.36 11.74 -14.17
CA LYS A 206 -19.54 12.20 -13.40
C LYS A 206 -20.69 11.21 -13.54
N SER A 207 -20.99 10.78 -14.77
CA SER A 207 -22.04 9.79 -15.06
C SER A 207 -21.79 8.46 -14.37
N LEU A 208 -20.56 7.94 -14.41
CA LEU A 208 -20.21 6.68 -13.75
C LEU A 208 -20.26 6.77 -12.23
N LEU A 209 -19.86 7.90 -11.63
CA LEU A 209 -19.98 8.13 -10.20
C LEU A 209 -21.45 8.11 -9.75
N LEU A 210 -22.34 8.78 -10.50
CA LEU A 210 -23.79 8.74 -10.24
C LEU A 210 -24.34 7.32 -10.38
N LYS A 211 -24.01 6.62 -11.47
CA LYS A 211 -24.43 5.22 -11.68
C LYS A 211 -23.94 4.30 -10.57
N MET A 212 -22.70 4.46 -10.10
CA MET A 212 -22.15 3.70 -8.98
C MET A 212 -22.93 4.00 -7.69
N GLU A 213 -23.25 5.27 -7.43
CA GLU A 213 -24.01 5.68 -6.25
C GLU A 213 -25.45 5.20 -6.27
N GLU A 214 -26.09 5.10 -7.43
CA GLU A 214 -27.49 4.69 -7.58
C GLU A 214 -27.63 3.17 -7.70
N ASN A 215 -26.86 2.55 -8.58
CA ASN A 215 -27.17 1.22 -9.14
C ASN A 215 -26.18 0.13 -8.77
N LEU A 216 -24.98 0.45 -8.27
CA LEU A 216 -24.02 -0.60 -7.95
C LEU A 216 -24.52 -1.40 -6.75
N GLU A 217 -24.94 -2.63 -6.99
CA GLU A 217 -25.21 -3.60 -5.94
C GLU A 217 -23.91 -3.86 -5.19
N PHE A 218 -23.89 -3.48 -3.92
CA PHE A 218 -22.82 -3.88 -3.01
C PHE A 218 -23.34 -5.01 -2.14
N SER A 219 -22.75 -6.19 -2.32
CA SER A 219 -22.85 -7.23 -1.33
C SER A 219 -21.85 -6.95 -0.23
N GLU A 220 -22.32 -6.87 1.01
CA GLU A 220 -21.39 -6.94 2.13
C GLU A 220 -20.65 -8.27 2.08
N THR A 221 -19.35 -8.17 2.30
CA THR A 221 -18.46 -9.30 2.35
C THR A 221 -18.57 -10.00 3.69
N ASN A 222 -18.91 -11.29 3.67
CA ASN A 222 -18.77 -12.18 4.82
C ASN A 222 -17.37 -12.81 4.87
N GLN A 223 -16.43 -12.31 4.06
CA GLN A 223 -15.06 -12.81 4.05
C GLN A 223 -14.41 -12.54 5.41
N LYS A 224 -13.72 -13.54 5.95
CA LYS A 224 -12.95 -13.36 7.17
C LYS A 224 -11.88 -12.32 6.92
N THR A 225 -11.76 -11.38 7.85
CA THR A 225 -10.67 -10.43 7.85
C THR A 225 -9.34 -11.18 7.89
N SER A 226 -8.40 -10.75 7.07
CA SER A 226 -7.08 -11.36 6.94
C SER A 226 -6.00 -10.28 6.92
N LEU A 227 -4.74 -10.69 7.06
CA LEU A 227 -3.64 -9.78 6.78
C LEU A 227 -3.71 -9.39 5.30
N CYS A 228 -3.64 -8.12 5.01
CA CYS A 228 -3.65 -7.55 3.67
C CYS A 228 -2.39 -6.70 3.49
N ARG A 229 -1.85 -6.67 2.28
CA ARG A 229 -0.64 -5.94 1.91
C ARG A 229 -0.92 -4.44 1.75
N GLY A 230 -2.07 -4.09 1.19
CA GLY A 230 -2.54 -2.70 1.03
C GLY A 230 -1.91 -1.94 -0.15
N ASP A 231 -0.88 -2.50 -0.79
CA ASP A 231 -0.29 -2.00 -2.03
C ASP A 231 -0.08 -3.18 -3.00
N GLY A 232 -0.52 -3.02 -4.23
CA GLY A 232 -0.46 -4.03 -5.28
C GLY A 232 0.79 -3.97 -6.16
N ASN A 233 1.68 -3.01 -5.93
CA ASN A 233 2.78 -2.75 -6.85
C ASN A 233 3.80 -3.91 -6.89
N PHE A 234 3.94 -4.60 -8.03
CA PHE A 234 4.99 -5.56 -8.39
C PHE A 234 6.40 -5.09 -8.07
N THR A 235 6.70 -3.78 -8.12
CA THR A 235 8.03 -3.28 -7.70
C THR A 235 8.32 -3.52 -6.23
N ASN A 236 7.30 -3.90 -5.46
CA ASN A 236 7.43 -4.26 -4.05
C ASN A 236 7.54 -5.78 -3.87
N PHE A 237 7.85 -6.54 -4.92
CA PHE A 237 8.12 -7.98 -4.86
C PHE A 237 9.54 -8.26 -5.36
N ILE A 238 10.26 -9.07 -4.58
CA ILE A 238 11.63 -9.51 -4.86
C ILE A 238 11.61 -11.02 -5.06
N ARG A 239 12.07 -11.46 -6.22
CA ARG A 239 12.20 -12.86 -6.59
C ARG A 239 13.55 -13.41 -6.11
N GLN A 240 13.48 -14.49 -5.35
CA GLN A 240 14.63 -15.28 -4.87
C GLN A 240 14.51 -16.72 -5.37
N GLY A 241 14.89 -16.95 -6.63
CA GLY A 241 14.63 -18.21 -7.31
C GLY A 241 13.12 -18.47 -7.42
N GLU A 242 12.64 -19.56 -6.82
CA GLU A 242 11.22 -19.91 -6.80
C GLU A 242 10.40 -19.17 -5.73
N LYS A 243 11.05 -18.47 -4.81
CA LYS A 243 10.39 -17.75 -3.73
C LYS A 243 10.12 -16.30 -4.11
N LEU A 244 9.03 -15.77 -3.57
CA LEU A 244 8.69 -14.36 -3.66
C LEU A 244 8.70 -13.74 -2.26
N ILE A 245 9.34 -12.59 -2.12
CA ILE A 245 9.34 -11.80 -0.89
C ILE A 245 8.68 -10.47 -1.21
N SER A 246 7.67 -10.08 -0.45
CA SER A 246 7.09 -8.74 -0.55
C SER A 246 7.78 -7.79 0.41
N VAL A 247 8.07 -6.58 -0.07
CA VAL A 247 8.60 -5.45 0.69
C VAL A 247 7.57 -4.32 0.73
N ASP A 248 7.85 -3.25 1.46
CA ASP A 248 6.99 -2.06 1.54
C ASP A 248 5.60 -2.37 2.13
N TRP A 249 5.59 -2.79 3.40
CA TRP A 249 4.39 -3.17 4.14
C TRP A 249 3.71 -1.98 4.83
N GLU A 250 4.02 -0.75 4.39
CA GLU A 250 3.57 0.50 5.02
C GLU A 250 2.07 0.82 4.85
N TYR A 251 1.34 0.03 4.05
CA TYR A 251 -0.11 0.10 3.93
C TYR A 251 -0.81 -1.13 4.50
N SER A 252 -0.05 -2.09 5.04
CA SER A 252 -0.57 -3.38 5.44
C SER A 252 -1.32 -3.38 6.77
N GLY A 253 -2.06 -4.44 7.02
CA GLY A 253 -2.80 -4.65 8.27
C GLY A 253 -4.00 -5.57 8.08
N TRP A 254 -4.90 -5.59 9.05
CA TRP A 254 -6.14 -6.37 8.96
C TRP A 254 -7.14 -5.72 7.98
N GLY A 255 -7.61 -6.48 7.01
CA GLY A 255 -8.54 -6.01 5.98
C GLY A 255 -9.35 -7.13 5.31
N ASP A 256 -10.09 -6.77 4.27
CA ASP A 256 -10.73 -7.72 3.37
C ASP A 256 -9.73 -8.21 2.30
N PRO A 257 -9.46 -9.53 2.24
CA PRO A 257 -8.51 -10.08 1.29
C PRO A 257 -9.00 -10.05 -0.18
N LEU A 258 -10.31 -10.03 -0.44
CA LEU A 258 -10.84 -9.84 -1.80
C LEU A 258 -10.55 -8.43 -2.29
N PHE A 259 -10.69 -7.42 -1.42
CA PHE A 259 -10.33 -6.04 -1.80
C PHE A 259 -8.83 -5.92 -2.08
N ASP A 260 -7.99 -6.55 -1.26
CA ASP A 260 -6.53 -6.53 -1.46
C ASP A 260 -6.11 -7.23 -2.76
N LEU A 261 -6.75 -8.37 -3.09
CA LEU A 261 -6.57 -9.05 -4.38
C LEU A 261 -6.99 -8.18 -5.56
N VAL A 262 -8.15 -7.51 -5.48
CA VAL A 262 -8.59 -6.64 -6.59
C VAL A 262 -7.69 -5.40 -6.70
N SER A 263 -7.17 -4.89 -5.57
CA SER A 263 -6.20 -3.79 -5.54
C SER A 263 -4.90 -4.12 -6.26
N LEU A 264 -4.40 -5.36 -6.15
CA LEU A 264 -3.29 -5.89 -6.95
C LEU A 264 -3.55 -5.75 -8.45
N LEU A 265 -4.72 -6.22 -8.90
CA LEU A 265 -5.09 -6.31 -10.32
C LEU A 265 -5.45 -4.95 -10.92
N ALA A 266 -5.95 -4.02 -10.11
CA ALA A 266 -6.32 -2.68 -10.55
C ALA A 266 -5.18 -1.64 -10.44
N HIS A 267 -3.97 -2.05 -10.01
CA HIS A 267 -2.89 -1.12 -9.68
C HIS A 267 -2.40 -0.29 -10.90
N PRO A 268 -2.14 1.02 -10.74
CA PRO A 268 -1.76 1.96 -11.82
C PRO A 268 -0.47 1.65 -12.56
N SER A 269 0.42 0.87 -11.96
CA SER A 269 1.63 0.44 -12.67
C SER A 269 1.33 -0.57 -13.79
N TYR A 270 0.12 -1.15 -13.84
CA TYR A 270 -0.28 -2.24 -14.76
C TYR A 270 -1.53 -1.87 -15.55
N VAL A 271 -1.60 -0.60 -15.96
CA VAL A 271 -2.73 -0.11 -16.76
C VAL A 271 -2.94 -0.96 -18.03
N ASP A 272 -1.88 -1.56 -18.58
CA ASP A 272 -1.94 -2.38 -19.79
C ASP A 272 -2.52 -3.78 -19.56
N LEU A 273 -2.76 -4.19 -18.31
CA LEU A 273 -3.35 -5.50 -18.01
C LEU A 273 -4.80 -5.56 -18.51
N SER A 274 -5.11 -6.52 -19.38
CA SER A 274 -6.44 -6.63 -19.98
C SER A 274 -7.51 -7.05 -18.94
N LEU A 275 -8.79 -6.78 -19.22
CA LEU A 275 -9.88 -7.30 -18.37
C LEU A 275 -9.92 -8.82 -18.38
N GLU A 276 -9.53 -9.47 -19.49
CA GLU A 276 -9.44 -10.93 -19.57
C GLU A 276 -8.41 -11.49 -18.58
N ASP A 277 -7.21 -10.91 -18.53
CA ASP A 277 -6.17 -11.33 -17.57
C ASP A 277 -6.61 -11.10 -16.12
N ILE A 278 -7.26 -9.96 -15.85
CA ILE A 278 -7.83 -9.64 -14.54
C ILE A 278 -8.85 -10.71 -14.13
N PHE A 279 -9.81 -11.02 -15.00
CA PHE A 279 -10.84 -12.02 -14.71
C PHE A 279 -10.29 -13.44 -14.63
N TRP A 280 -9.27 -13.79 -15.43
CA TRP A 280 -8.57 -15.06 -15.29
C TRP A 280 -7.92 -15.18 -13.91
N ALA A 281 -7.20 -14.15 -13.45
CA ALA A 281 -6.54 -14.15 -12.14
C ALA A 281 -7.54 -14.23 -10.97
N ILE A 282 -8.67 -13.53 -11.09
CA ILE A 282 -9.81 -13.62 -10.16
C ILE A 282 -10.40 -15.03 -10.15
N GLY A 283 -10.67 -15.60 -11.33
CA GLY A 283 -11.23 -16.93 -11.49
C GLY A 283 -10.34 -18.01 -10.89
N TYR A 284 -9.02 -17.91 -11.13
CA TYR A 284 -8.01 -18.76 -10.50
C TYR A 284 -8.04 -18.66 -8.97
N SER A 285 -8.28 -17.46 -8.45
CA SER A 285 -8.27 -17.16 -7.02
C SER A 285 -9.57 -17.54 -6.31
N LYS A 286 -10.69 -17.66 -7.02
CA LYS A 286 -12.03 -17.90 -6.45
C LYS A 286 -12.12 -19.09 -5.47
N PRO A 287 -11.50 -20.26 -5.73
CA PRO A 287 -11.56 -21.40 -4.79
C PRO A 287 -10.96 -21.09 -3.40
N PHE A 288 -10.09 -20.09 -3.30
CA PHE A 288 -9.40 -19.71 -2.06
C PHE A 288 -10.19 -18.71 -1.22
N TYR A 289 -11.26 -18.13 -1.77
CA TYR A 289 -12.11 -17.14 -1.10
C TYR A 289 -13.58 -17.56 -1.16
N PRO A 290 -13.99 -18.53 -0.33
CA PRO A 290 -15.36 -19.06 -0.37
C PRO A 290 -16.36 -17.97 0.03
N ASN A 291 -17.07 -17.42 -0.97
CA ASN A 291 -18.12 -16.42 -0.77
C ASN A 291 -19.24 -16.59 -1.82
N LYS A 292 -20.49 -16.75 -1.36
CA LYS A 292 -21.65 -16.93 -2.26
C LYS A 292 -21.90 -15.74 -3.19
N ASN A 293 -21.42 -14.56 -2.80
CA ASN A 293 -21.55 -13.32 -3.56
C ASN A 293 -20.22 -12.90 -4.20
N PHE A 294 -19.24 -13.83 -4.34
CA PHE A 294 -17.88 -13.53 -4.81
C PHE A 294 -17.88 -12.66 -6.08
N ASP A 295 -18.60 -13.07 -7.12
CA ASP A 295 -18.60 -12.35 -8.40
C ASP A 295 -19.14 -10.92 -8.26
N LYS A 296 -20.25 -10.74 -7.52
CA LYS A 296 -20.81 -9.40 -7.24
C LYS A 296 -19.82 -8.51 -6.48
N ILE A 297 -19.20 -9.05 -5.42
CA ILE A 297 -18.20 -8.31 -4.61
C ILE A 297 -17.01 -7.88 -5.45
N ILE A 298 -16.48 -8.78 -6.28
CA ILE A 298 -15.35 -8.50 -7.15
C ILE A 298 -15.68 -7.38 -8.14
N ILE A 299 -16.87 -7.42 -8.77
CA ILE A 299 -17.31 -6.34 -9.66
C ILE A 299 -17.42 -5.02 -8.89
N SER A 300 -18.02 -5.01 -7.69
CA SER A 300 -18.10 -3.79 -6.89
C SER A 300 -16.72 -3.22 -6.55
N TYR A 301 -15.74 -4.06 -6.21
CA TYR A 301 -14.38 -3.65 -5.90
C TYR A 301 -13.61 -3.17 -7.13
N LEU A 302 -13.77 -3.84 -8.28
CA LEU A 302 -13.14 -3.40 -9.54
C LEU A 302 -13.66 -2.03 -9.95
N VAL A 303 -14.98 -1.83 -9.96
CA VAL A 303 -15.58 -0.52 -10.25
C VAL A 303 -15.09 0.53 -9.26
N THR A 304 -15.07 0.21 -7.96
CA THR A 304 -14.56 1.11 -6.92
C THR A 304 -13.12 1.54 -7.17
N LEU A 305 -12.23 0.58 -7.45
CA LEU A 305 -10.81 0.84 -7.62
C LEU A 305 -10.52 1.56 -8.94
N PHE A 306 -11.23 1.23 -10.02
CA PHE A 306 -11.10 1.96 -11.29
C PHE A 306 -11.54 3.42 -11.15
N LEU A 307 -12.71 3.68 -10.57
CA LEU A 307 -13.17 5.05 -10.32
C LEU A 307 -12.27 5.79 -9.31
N TYR A 308 -11.73 5.08 -8.31
CA TYR A 308 -10.74 5.64 -7.38
C TYR A 308 -9.47 6.11 -8.11
N TRP A 309 -8.90 5.28 -8.98
CA TRP A 309 -7.68 5.63 -9.71
C TRP A 309 -7.93 6.75 -10.72
N ALA A 310 -9.07 6.75 -11.42
CA ALA A 310 -9.46 7.85 -12.29
C ALA A 310 -9.56 9.17 -11.51
N ALA A 311 -10.29 9.18 -10.39
CA ALA A 311 -10.43 10.35 -9.52
C ALA A 311 -9.08 10.81 -8.94
N ARG A 312 -8.21 9.87 -8.55
CA ARG A 312 -6.87 10.18 -8.04
C ARG A 312 -5.99 10.81 -9.10
N TYR A 313 -6.01 10.33 -10.33
CA TYR A 313 -5.23 10.92 -11.42
C TYR A 313 -5.68 12.33 -11.77
N ILE A 314 -6.99 12.55 -11.84
CA ILE A 314 -7.54 13.91 -12.07
C ILE A 314 -7.17 14.84 -10.91
N ASN A 315 -7.26 14.35 -9.66
CA ASN A 315 -6.80 15.10 -8.49
C ASN A 315 -5.33 15.48 -8.59
N LEU A 316 -4.47 14.54 -9.01
CA LEU A 316 -3.06 14.82 -9.23
C LEU A 316 -2.88 15.88 -10.34
N LEU A 317 -3.52 15.71 -11.49
CA LEU A 317 -3.47 16.64 -12.62
C LEU A 317 -3.83 18.07 -12.21
N GLN A 318 -4.99 18.25 -11.56
CA GLN A 318 -5.49 19.57 -11.15
C GLN A 318 -4.65 20.20 -10.02
N ASN A 319 -4.00 19.39 -9.19
CA ASN A 319 -3.22 19.88 -8.04
C ASN A 319 -1.70 19.84 -8.27
N THR A 320 -1.21 19.56 -9.48
CA THR A 320 0.24 19.50 -9.80
C THR A 320 0.98 20.83 -9.60
N ASN A 321 0.27 21.97 -9.64
CA ASN A 321 0.83 23.30 -9.35
C ASN A 321 1.06 23.59 -7.85
N SER A 322 0.53 22.73 -6.95
CA SER A 322 0.84 22.83 -5.52
C SER A 322 2.16 22.10 -5.25
N GLN A 323 3.19 22.83 -4.78
CA GLN A 323 4.52 22.45 -4.27
C GLN A 323 4.73 21.00 -3.75
N LYS A 324 4.45 19.96 -4.53
CA LYS A 324 4.62 18.56 -4.15
C LYS A 324 5.98 18.04 -4.60
N PRO A 325 6.60 17.16 -3.81
CA PRO A 325 7.98 16.75 -3.99
C PRO A 325 8.26 16.11 -5.36
N PHE A 326 9.49 16.35 -5.81
CA PHE A 326 10.15 16.05 -7.09
C PHE A 326 9.76 14.73 -7.79
N ALA A 327 9.44 13.66 -7.07
CA ALA A 327 9.23 12.31 -7.62
C ALA A 327 7.99 12.13 -8.53
N TRP A 328 7.09 13.12 -8.60
CA TRP A 328 5.92 13.08 -9.49
C TRP A 328 6.07 13.91 -10.77
N ARG A 329 7.09 14.78 -10.83
CA ARG A 329 7.34 15.62 -12.02
C ARG A 329 8.02 14.84 -13.14
N ASP A 330 8.83 13.85 -12.79
CA ASP A 330 9.60 13.04 -13.74
C ASP A 330 8.89 11.74 -14.15
N ARG A 331 7.68 11.47 -13.65
CA ARG A 331 6.86 10.40 -14.22
C ARG A 331 6.25 10.94 -15.51
N PRO A 332 6.42 10.25 -16.65
CA PRO A 332 5.95 10.73 -17.94
C PRO A 332 4.50 11.21 -17.84
N SER A 333 4.22 12.39 -18.39
CA SER A 333 2.88 12.93 -18.62
C SER A 333 1.88 11.88 -19.15
N LEU A 334 2.39 10.86 -19.87
CA LEU A 334 1.66 9.65 -20.26
C LEU A 334 0.87 8.98 -19.12
N ARG A 335 1.44 8.85 -17.91
CA ARG A 335 0.75 8.12 -16.81
C ARG A 335 -0.41 8.91 -16.20
N LEU A 336 -0.42 10.24 -16.35
CA LEU A 336 -1.49 11.07 -15.82
C LEU A 336 -2.70 11.10 -16.77
N GLN A 337 -2.52 10.78 -18.05
CA GLN A 337 -3.61 10.67 -19.03
C GLN A 337 -4.33 9.30 -18.99
N ASN A 338 -3.77 8.32 -18.27
CA ASN A 338 -4.35 6.98 -18.15
C ASN A 338 -5.67 6.91 -17.37
N TYR A 339 -6.21 8.03 -16.85
CA TYR A 339 -7.50 8.01 -16.16
C TYR A 339 -8.64 7.54 -17.07
N GLU A 340 -8.53 7.76 -18.39
CA GLU A 340 -9.54 7.36 -19.38
C GLU A 340 -9.71 5.84 -19.44
N ILE A 341 -8.60 5.08 -19.41
CA ILE A 341 -8.64 3.60 -19.37
C ILE A 341 -9.43 3.10 -18.15
N TYR A 342 -9.31 3.79 -17.01
CA TYR A 342 -10.07 3.46 -15.81
C TYR A 342 -11.54 3.82 -15.91
N ILE A 343 -11.88 4.95 -16.53
CA ILE A 343 -13.27 5.33 -16.84
C ILE A 343 -13.89 4.27 -17.75
N ASP A 344 -13.20 3.88 -18.82
CA ASP A 344 -13.69 2.91 -19.79
C ASP A 344 -13.96 1.56 -19.14
N ARG A 345 -13.01 1.05 -18.34
CA ARG A 345 -13.19 -0.22 -17.62
C ARG A 345 -14.34 -0.18 -16.65
N ALA A 346 -14.47 0.88 -15.87
CA ALA A 346 -15.63 1.04 -14.98
C ALA A 346 -16.94 1.10 -15.77
N GLY A 347 -16.94 1.76 -16.94
CA GLY A 347 -18.07 1.82 -17.85
C GLY A 347 -18.47 0.46 -18.44
N VAL A 348 -17.51 -0.39 -18.79
CA VAL A 348 -17.78 -1.77 -19.23
C VAL A 348 -18.46 -2.57 -18.12
N LEU A 349 -17.93 -2.51 -16.89
CA LEU A 349 -18.45 -3.27 -15.75
C LEU A 349 -19.80 -2.78 -15.21
N LEU A 350 -20.19 -1.54 -15.50
CA LEU A 350 -21.49 -0.98 -15.10
C LEU A 350 -22.57 -1.12 -16.20
N LYS A 351 -22.21 -1.61 -17.39
CA LYS A 351 -23.16 -1.84 -18.50
C LYS A 351 -23.66 -3.29 -18.57
N GLY A 352 -22.83 -4.25 -18.18
CA GLY A 352 -23.19 -5.66 -18.03
C GLY A 352 -23.70 -5.94 -16.64
#